data_AF-A0A093BN85-F1
#
_entry.id   AF-A0A093BN85-F1
#
_cell.length_a   1.000
_cell.length_b   1.000
_cell.length_c   1.000
_cell.angle_alpha   90.00
_cell.angle_beta   90.00
_cell.angle_gamma   90.00
#
_symmetry.space_group_name_H-M   'P 1'
#
loop_
_entity.id
_entity.type
_entity.pdbx_description
1 polymer ?
#
loop_
_entity_poly.entity_id
_entity_poly.type
_entity_poly.pdbx_seq_one_letter_code
_entity_poly.pdbx_strand_id
1 'polypeptide(L)'
;MASAGQKKATLPSGLAVFKTIPYAFMLPEILCGTWVWILVAATSVSFPLLQGWVMYVSLTSCLISLLLLLSYVFGFHKNSKNWKVLDSLYHGATAILYLSAAVLQANATIRSELGSNSPLYYQLNSAASFFAFITTFLYILHAFSIYY
;
A
#
# COMPACT_ATOMS: atom_id res chain seq x y z
N MET A 1 -20.94 32.69 27.47
CA MET A 1 -20.07 32.34 26.34
C MET A 1 -19.97 30.81 26.31
N ALA A 2 -20.75 30.14 25.45
CA ALA A 2 -20.77 28.68 25.42
C ALA A 2 -19.49 28.17 24.74
N SER A 3 -18.72 27.34 25.44
CA SER A 3 -17.62 26.58 24.86
C SER A 3 -18.19 25.66 23.79
N ALA A 4 -17.92 25.95 22.52
CA ALA A 4 -18.21 25.04 21.43
C ALA A 4 -17.34 23.79 21.65
N GLY A 5 -17.97 22.72 22.13
CA GLY A 5 -17.30 21.44 22.32
C GLY A 5 -16.65 21.01 21.02
N GLN A 6 -15.32 21.03 20.98
CA GLN A 6 -14.54 20.37 19.93
C GLN A 6 -15.01 18.90 19.88
N LYS A 7 -15.79 18.54 18.85
CA LYS A 7 -16.10 17.13 18.57
C LYS A 7 -14.76 16.43 18.35
N LYS A 8 -14.31 15.65 19.34
CA LYS A 8 -13.10 14.86 19.24
C LYS A 8 -13.27 13.90 18.06
N ALA A 9 -12.59 14.19 16.94
CA ALA A 9 -12.71 13.41 15.70
C ALA A 9 -12.29 11.95 16.00
N THR A 10 -13.30 11.09 16.12
CA THR A 10 -13.14 9.72 16.61
C THR A 10 -12.70 8.83 15.47
N LEU A 11 -11.63 8.05 15.69
CA LEU A 11 -11.18 7.04 14.76
C LEU A 11 -12.29 6.01 14.49
N PRO A 12 -12.58 5.66 13.22
CA PRO A 12 -13.60 4.67 12.91
C PRO A 12 -13.14 3.29 13.38
N SER A 13 -14.11 2.45 13.74
CA SER A 13 -13.87 1.05 14.12
C SER A 13 -14.96 0.14 13.53
N GLY A 14 -14.68 -1.16 13.47
CA GLY A 14 -15.59 -2.14 12.88
C GLY A 14 -15.90 -1.84 11.41
N LEU A 15 -17.16 -1.96 11.02
CA LEU A 15 -17.60 -1.74 9.63
C LEU A 15 -17.53 -0.28 9.17
N ALA A 16 -17.43 0.68 10.10
CA ALA A 16 -17.32 2.10 9.75
C ALA A 16 -16.00 2.42 9.04
N VAL A 17 -14.96 1.60 9.25
CA VAL A 17 -13.64 1.72 8.62
C VAL A 17 -13.78 1.73 7.10
N PHE A 18 -14.60 0.84 6.54
CA PHE A 18 -14.80 0.70 5.09
C PHE A 18 -15.62 1.83 4.44
N LYS A 19 -16.21 2.73 5.24
CA LYS A 19 -17.01 3.86 4.76
C LYS A 19 -16.37 5.21 5.05
N THR A 20 -15.23 5.21 5.74
CA THR A 20 -14.58 6.42 6.23
C THR A 20 -13.29 6.63 5.47
N ILE A 21 -13.16 7.76 4.78
CA ILE A 21 -11.88 8.19 4.20
C ILE A 21 -10.98 8.66 5.36
N PRO A 22 -9.68 8.30 5.39
CA PRO A 22 -8.94 7.54 4.37
C PRO A 22 -9.02 6.01 4.49
N TYR A 23 -9.51 5.46 5.59
CA TYR A 23 -9.44 4.02 5.89
C TYR A 23 -10.09 3.11 4.85
N ALA A 24 -11.05 3.62 4.07
CA ALA A 24 -11.60 2.92 2.91
C ALA A 24 -10.52 2.52 1.87
N PHE A 25 -9.41 3.26 1.79
CA PHE A 25 -8.28 2.96 0.90
C PHE A 25 -7.49 1.71 1.32
N MET A 26 -7.57 1.27 2.58
CA MET A 26 -6.81 0.09 3.05
C MET A 26 -7.14 -1.19 2.27
N LEU A 27 -8.40 -1.39 1.89
CA LEU A 27 -8.79 -2.56 1.09
C LEU A 27 -8.13 -2.57 -0.29
N PRO A 28 -8.30 -1.54 -1.15
CA PRO A 28 -7.62 -1.51 -2.43
C PRO A 28 -6.10 -1.47 -2.31
N GLU A 29 -5.52 -0.87 -1.25
CA GLU A 29 -4.06 -0.92 -0.98
C GLU A 29 -3.59 -2.36 -0.80
N ILE A 30 -4.25 -3.13 0.07
CA ILE A 30 -3.90 -4.53 0.35
C ILE A 30 -4.11 -5.38 -0.90
N LEU A 31 -5.22 -5.20 -1.62
CA LEU A 31 -5.51 -5.98 -2.82
C LEU A 31 -4.48 -5.69 -3.93
N CYS A 32 -4.25 -4.42 -4.26
CA CYS A 32 -3.27 -4.04 -5.28
C CYS A 32 -1.85 -4.44 -4.87
N GLY A 33 -1.49 -4.23 -3.60
CA GLY A 33 -0.21 -4.66 -3.06
C GLY A 33 -0.03 -6.17 -3.14
N THR A 34 -1.08 -6.95 -2.86
CA THR A 34 -1.07 -8.41 -2.99
C THR A 34 -0.78 -8.86 -4.42
N TRP A 35 -1.42 -8.22 -5.39
CA TRP A 35 -1.18 -8.50 -6.80
C TRP A 35 0.27 -8.26 -7.22
N VAL A 36 0.93 -7.21 -6.71
CA VAL A 36 2.32 -6.91 -7.08
C VAL A 36 3.25 -8.07 -6.79
N TRP A 37 3.28 -8.57 -5.55
CA TRP A 37 4.22 -9.66 -5.21
C TRP A 37 3.82 -11.01 -5.83
N ILE A 38 2.52 -11.28 -6.02
CA ILE A 38 2.07 -12.50 -6.73
C ILE A 38 2.56 -12.48 -8.19
N LEU A 39 2.36 -11.36 -8.89
CA LEU A 39 2.77 -11.22 -10.29
C LEU A 39 4.28 -11.26 -10.46
N VAL A 40 5.03 -10.63 -9.54
CA VAL A 40 6.50 -10.71 -9.54
C VAL A 40 6.97 -12.14 -9.28
N ALA A 41 6.38 -12.85 -8.31
CA ALA A 41 6.69 -14.24 -8.04
C ALA A 41 6.37 -15.16 -9.25
N ALA A 42 5.30 -14.86 -9.99
CA ALA A 42 4.94 -15.60 -11.20
C ALA A 42 5.98 -15.49 -12.33
N THR A 43 6.86 -14.48 -12.31
CA THR A 43 8.02 -14.41 -13.22
C THR A 43 9.20 -15.27 -12.75
N SER A 44 9.02 -16.06 -11.70
CA SER A 44 10.10 -16.75 -10.96
C SER A 44 11.21 -15.79 -10.50
N VAL A 45 10.85 -14.53 -10.27
CA VAL A 45 11.80 -13.46 -9.89
C VAL A 45 12.97 -13.38 -10.89
N SER A 46 12.64 -13.28 -12.20
CA SER A 46 13.60 -13.28 -13.31
C SER A 46 14.71 -12.22 -13.22
N PHE A 47 14.50 -11.14 -12.46
CA PHE A 47 15.50 -10.11 -12.16
C PHE A 47 15.71 -9.97 -10.65
N PRO A 48 16.45 -10.88 -9.99
CA PRO A 48 16.52 -10.97 -8.53
C PRO A 48 16.87 -9.66 -7.81
N LEU A 49 17.82 -8.89 -8.35
CA LEU A 49 18.24 -7.62 -7.73
C LEU A 49 17.13 -6.56 -7.73
N LEU A 50 16.34 -6.47 -8.80
CA LEU A 50 15.27 -5.49 -8.94
C LEU A 50 14.01 -5.99 -8.21
N GLN A 51 13.57 -7.19 -8.58
CA GLN A 51 12.33 -7.78 -8.11
C GLN A 51 12.41 -8.24 -6.66
N GLY A 52 13.59 -8.56 -6.13
CA GLY A 52 13.75 -8.87 -4.70
C GLY A 52 13.37 -7.70 -3.81
N TRP A 53 13.74 -6.46 -4.20
CA TRP A 53 13.30 -5.26 -3.50
C TRP A 53 11.79 -5.05 -3.61
N VAL A 54 11.23 -5.25 -4.80
CA VAL A 54 9.77 -5.13 -5.04
C VAL A 54 9.00 -6.10 -4.17
N MET A 55 9.43 -7.36 -4.12
CA MET A 55 8.86 -8.41 -3.27
C MET A 55 8.91 -8.02 -1.79
N TYR A 56 10.06 -7.57 -1.30
CA TYR A 56 10.23 -7.17 0.10
C TYR A 56 9.26 -6.05 0.47
N VAL A 57 9.24 -4.95 -0.27
CA VAL A 57 8.39 -3.79 0.02
C VAL A 57 6.91 -4.18 -0.06
N SER A 58 6.52 -4.93 -1.10
CA SER A 58 5.13 -5.31 -1.35
C SER A 58 4.59 -6.29 -0.29
N LEU A 59 5.34 -7.34 0.05
CA LEU A 59 4.93 -8.31 1.07
C LEU A 59 4.86 -7.68 2.47
N THR A 60 5.91 -6.96 2.86
CA THR A 60 5.97 -6.36 4.21
C THR A 60 4.87 -5.33 4.42
N SER A 61 4.65 -4.43 3.45
CA SER A 61 3.55 -3.46 3.52
C SER A 61 2.18 -4.13 3.46
N CYS A 62 1.98 -5.16 2.64
CA CYS A 62 0.73 -5.91 2.62
C CYS A 62 0.39 -6.50 4.00
N LEU A 63 1.37 -7.11 4.69
CA LEU A 63 1.18 -7.68 6.01
C LEU A 63 0.94 -6.61 7.08
N ILE A 64 1.69 -5.52 7.08
CA ILE A 64 1.51 -4.44 8.05
C ILE A 64 0.17 -3.73 7.83
N SER A 65 -0.22 -3.46 6.58
CA SER A 65 -1.52 -2.87 6.25
C SER A 65 -2.67 -3.80 6.67
N LEU A 66 -2.53 -5.12 6.51
CA LEU A 66 -3.50 -6.09 7.03
C LEU A 66 -3.59 -6.01 8.56
N LEU A 67 -2.47 -5.94 9.27
CA LEU A 67 -2.46 -5.80 10.73
C LEU A 67 -3.08 -4.48 11.19
N LEU A 68 -2.84 -3.38 10.48
CA LEU A 68 -3.47 -2.09 10.75
C LEU A 68 -4.98 -2.16 10.51
N LEU A 69 -5.41 -2.74 9.39
CA LEU A 69 -6.83 -2.94 9.09
C LEU A 69 -7.53 -3.75 10.20
N LEU A 70 -6.94 -4.87 10.61
CA LEU A 70 -7.47 -5.68 11.72
C LEU A 70 -7.52 -4.87 13.01
N SER A 71 -6.51 -4.05 13.30
CA SER A 71 -6.49 -3.19 14.48
C SER A 71 -7.61 -2.14 14.48
N TYR A 72 -7.98 -1.61 13.31
CA TYR A 72 -9.15 -0.72 13.16
C TYR A 72 -10.46 -1.48 13.29
N VAL A 73 -10.59 -2.65 12.66
CA VAL A 73 -11.81 -3.47 12.75
C VAL A 73 -12.08 -3.90 14.19
N PHE A 74 -11.06 -4.32 14.93
CA PHE A 74 -11.18 -4.73 16.34
C PHE A 74 -11.09 -3.57 17.35
N GLY A 75 -10.81 -2.34 16.92
CA GLY A 75 -10.80 -1.16 17.80
C GLY A 75 -9.59 -1.06 18.74
N PHE A 76 -8.46 -1.70 18.42
CA PHE A 76 -7.26 -1.69 19.28
C PHE A 76 -6.62 -0.31 19.45
N HIS A 77 -6.92 0.64 18.55
CA HIS A 77 -6.43 2.01 18.58
C HIS A 77 -6.93 2.85 19.77
N LYS A 78 -8.04 2.45 20.42
CA LYS A 78 -8.66 3.14 21.58
C LYS A 78 -8.79 4.67 21.41
N ASN A 79 -8.99 5.13 20.18
CA ASN A 79 -9.09 6.55 19.80
C ASN A 79 -7.88 7.42 20.24
N SER A 80 -6.67 6.84 20.27
CA SER A 80 -5.45 7.55 20.64
C SER A 80 -4.96 8.49 19.53
N LYS A 81 -4.55 9.71 19.90
CA LYS A 81 -3.92 10.67 18.96
C LYS A 81 -2.64 10.10 18.35
N ASN A 82 -1.87 9.33 19.14
CA ASN A 82 -0.63 8.71 18.67
C ASN A 82 -0.89 7.67 17.58
N TRP A 83 -2.09 7.05 17.57
CA TRP A 83 -2.46 6.08 16.54
C TRP A 83 -2.60 6.74 15.17
N LYS A 84 -3.21 7.93 15.09
CA LYS A 84 -3.28 8.71 13.85
C LYS A 84 -1.89 9.08 13.31
N VAL A 85 -0.98 9.48 14.21
CA VAL A 85 0.39 9.84 13.81
C VAL A 85 1.14 8.61 13.29
N LEU A 86 1.05 7.48 13.99
CA LEU A 86 1.63 6.21 13.56
C LEU A 86 1.12 5.78 12.19
N ASP A 87 -0.19 5.85 11.99
CA ASP A 87 -0.86 5.50 10.75
C ASP A 87 -0.39 6.37 9.58
N SER A 88 -0.39 7.70 9.75
CA SER A 88 0.10 8.64 8.74
C SER A 88 1.57 8.41 8.40
N LEU A 89 2.42 8.19 9.42
CA LEU A 89 3.84 7.94 9.23
C LEU A 89 4.08 6.63 8.47
N TYR A 90 3.33 5.58 8.79
CA TYR A 90 3.37 4.31 8.08
C TYR A 90 2.99 4.48 6.61
N HIS A 91 1.85 5.08 6.30
CA HIS A 91 1.40 5.25 4.91
C HIS A 91 2.37 6.14 4.11
N GLY A 92 2.89 7.22 4.73
CA GLY A 92 3.88 8.09 4.09
C GLY A 92 5.22 7.40 3.81
N ALA A 93 5.77 6.69 4.80
CA ALA A 93 7.01 5.92 4.61
C ALA A 93 6.84 4.80 3.58
N THR A 94 5.70 4.10 3.65
CA THR A 94 5.36 3.03 2.72
C THR A 94 5.19 3.58 1.31
N ALA A 95 4.55 4.73 1.11
CA ALA A 95 4.45 5.37 -0.20
C ALA A 95 5.82 5.62 -0.84
N ILE A 96 6.80 6.12 -0.08
CA ILE A 96 8.17 6.36 -0.58
C ILE A 96 8.83 5.04 -0.98
N LEU A 97 8.75 4.02 -0.12
CA LEU A 97 9.30 2.69 -0.41
C LEU A 97 8.62 2.06 -1.62
N TYR A 98 7.30 2.16 -1.73
CA TYR A 98 6.51 1.59 -2.81
C TYR A 98 6.76 2.32 -4.14
N LEU A 99 7.00 3.64 -4.12
CA LEU A 99 7.45 4.37 -5.30
C LEU A 99 8.80 3.86 -5.80
N SER A 100 9.75 3.61 -4.90
CA SER A 100 11.05 3.02 -5.28
C SER A 100 10.89 1.62 -5.88
N ALA A 101 9.99 0.80 -5.32
CA ALA A 101 9.65 -0.51 -5.87
C ALA A 101 8.97 -0.40 -7.24
N ALA A 102 8.02 0.54 -7.42
CA ALA A 102 7.34 0.76 -8.69
C ALA A 102 8.31 1.14 -9.81
N VAL A 103 9.28 2.01 -9.53
CA VAL A 103 10.33 2.39 -10.49
C VAL A 103 11.23 1.20 -10.84
N LEU A 104 11.66 0.41 -9.86
CA LEU A 104 12.46 -0.81 -10.12
C LEU A 104 11.67 -1.87 -10.90
N GLN A 105 10.38 -2.01 -10.62
CA GLN A 105 9.50 -2.90 -11.35
C GLN A 105 9.28 -2.43 -12.79
N ALA A 106 9.10 -1.13 -13.02
CA ALA A 106 9.05 -0.56 -14.38
C ALA A 106 10.34 -0.81 -15.16
N ASN A 107 11.50 -0.70 -14.51
CA ASN A 107 12.78 -1.07 -15.12
C ASN A 107 12.85 -2.58 -15.46
N ALA A 108 12.34 -3.46 -14.58
CA ALA A 108 12.24 -4.89 -14.87
C ALA A 108 11.34 -5.17 -16.08
N THR A 109 10.24 -4.42 -16.23
CA THR A 109 9.35 -4.47 -17.39
C THR A 109 10.08 -4.12 -18.68
N ILE A 110 10.80 -3.00 -18.73
CA ILE A 110 11.59 -2.59 -19.92
C ILE A 110 12.64 -3.66 -20.26
N ARG A 111 13.36 -4.18 -19.25
CA ARG A 111 14.36 -5.24 -19.46
C ARG A 111 13.75 -6.54 -19.96
N SER A 112 12.51 -6.85 -19.59
CA SER A 112 11.80 -8.03 -20.09
C SER A 112 11.37 -7.91 -21.54
N GLU A 113 11.18 -6.69 -22.07
CA GLU A 113 10.94 -6.43 -23.49
C GLU A 113 12.21 -6.63 -24.33
N LEU A 114 13.37 -6.19 -23.82
CA LEU A 114 14.65 -6.30 -24.51
C LEU A 114 15.30 -7.69 -24.46
N GLY A 115 14.92 -8.50 -23.47
CA GLY A 115 15.44 -9.87 -23.34
C GLY A 115 14.69 -10.86 -24.22
N SER A 116 15.31 -11.99 -24.56
CA SER A 116 14.66 -13.14 -25.21
C SER A 116 13.63 -13.86 -24.33
N ASN A 117 13.14 -13.19 -23.27
CA ASN A 117 12.18 -13.75 -22.33
C ASN A 117 10.79 -13.84 -22.99
N SER A 118 10.01 -14.84 -22.56
CA SER A 118 8.65 -15.07 -23.04
C SER A 118 7.79 -13.79 -22.97
N PRO A 119 6.94 -13.48 -23.97
CA PRO A 119 5.96 -12.40 -23.92
C PRO A 119 5.13 -12.37 -22.63
N LEU A 120 4.95 -13.54 -21.99
CA LEU A 120 4.31 -13.69 -20.70
C LEU A 120 5.01 -12.89 -19.58
N TYR A 121 6.34 -12.89 -19.52
CA TYR A 121 7.08 -12.19 -18.46
C TYR A 121 6.95 -10.67 -18.60
N TYR A 122 6.94 -10.18 -19.84
CA TYR A 122 6.66 -8.78 -20.11
C TYR A 122 5.26 -8.38 -19.63
N GLN A 123 4.23 -9.19 -19.92
CA GLN A 123 2.86 -8.92 -19.49
C GLN A 123 2.72 -8.97 -17.96
N LEU A 124 3.32 -9.96 -17.31
CA LEU A 124 3.34 -10.07 -15.85
C LEU A 124 4.05 -8.89 -15.19
N ASN A 125 5.22 -8.50 -15.68
CA ASN A 125 5.97 -7.37 -15.16
C ASN A 125 5.22 -6.05 -15.39
N SER A 126 4.58 -5.87 -16.56
CA SER A 126 3.76 -4.70 -16.88
C SER A 126 2.56 -4.57 -15.93
N ALA A 127 1.85 -5.67 -15.67
CA ALA A 127 0.75 -5.69 -14.72
C ALA A 127 1.24 -5.39 -13.29
N ALA A 128 2.37 -5.97 -12.88
CA ALA A 128 2.98 -5.68 -11.59
C ALA A 128 3.39 -4.20 -11.45
N SER A 129 3.95 -3.58 -12.49
CA SER A 129 4.26 -2.15 -12.52
C SER A 129 3.00 -1.30 -12.32
N PHE A 130 1.93 -1.61 -13.05
CA PHE A 130 0.66 -0.90 -12.95
C PHE A 130 0.09 -0.94 -11.53
N PHE A 131 -0.03 -2.13 -10.93
CA PHE A 131 -0.49 -2.26 -9.56
C PHE A 131 0.46 -1.60 -8.56
N ALA A 132 1.77 -1.58 -8.82
CA ALA A 132 2.72 -0.93 -7.94
C ALA A 132 2.53 0.60 -7.91
N PHE A 133 2.31 1.24 -9.06
CA PHE A 133 2.00 2.67 -9.11
C PHE A 133 0.65 3.00 -8.47
N ILE A 134 -0.38 2.17 -8.68
CA ILE A 134 -1.67 2.35 -8.00
C ILE A 134 -1.50 2.23 -6.48
N THR A 135 -0.77 1.22 -6.02
CA THR A 135 -0.55 1.00 -4.59
C THR A 135 0.19 2.18 -3.96
N THR A 136 1.24 2.70 -4.62
CA THR A 136 1.91 3.93 -4.22
C THR A 136 0.94 5.10 -4.10
N PHE A 137 0.09 5.30 -5.12
CA PHE A 137 -0.87 6.40 -5.13
C PHE A 137 -1.89 6.28 -4.00
N LEU A 138 -2.38 5.07 -3.70
CA LEU A 138 -3.30 4.84 -2.59
C LEU A 138 -2.65 5.14 -1.24
N TYR A 139 -1.41 4.69 -1.01
CA TYR A 139 -0.66 5.04 0.20
C TYR A 139 -0.47 6.56 0.36
N ILE A 140 -0.21 7.28 -0.74
CA ILE A 140 -0.11 8.74 -0.76
C ILE A 140 -1.46 9.37 -0.36
N LEU A 141 -2.55 8.96 -1.00
CA LEU A 141 -3.89 9.47 -0.69
C LEU A 141 -4.24 9.26 0.77
N HIS A 142 -3.97 8.06 1.30
CA HIS A 142 -4.21 7.74 2.69
C HIS A 142 -3.45 8.67 3.64
N ALA A 143 -2.14 8.80 3.43
CA ALA A 143 -1.26 9.60 4.28
C ALA A 143 -1.69 11.06 4.39
N PHE A 144 -2.20 11.65 3.30
CA PHE A 144 -2.68 13.03 3.28
C PHE A 144 -4.11 13.16 3.79
N SER A 145 -5.02 12.28 3.38
CA SER A 145 -6.44 12.35 3.75
C SER A 145 -6.72 12.08 5.24
N ILE A 146 -5.76 11.56 6.01
CA ILE A 146 -5.95 11.34 7.46
C ILE A 146 -6.11 12.63 8.28
N TYR A 147 -5.65 13.77 7.75
CA TYR A 147 -5.68 15.07 8.43
C TYR A 147 -6.72 16.06 7.89
N TYR A 148 -7.44 15.70 6.82
CA TYR A 148 -8.50 16.50 6.21
C TYR A 148 -9.87 15.87 6.44
#